data_AF-A0A2V4DWI1-F1
#
_entry.id   AF-A0A2V4DWI1-F1
#
_cell.length_a   1.000
_cell.length_b   1.000
_cell.length_c   1.000
_cell.angle_alpha   90.00
_cell.angle_beta   90.00
_cell.angle_gamma   90.00
#
_symmetry.space_group_name_H-M   'P 1'
#
loop_
_entity.id
_entity.type
_entity.pdbx_description
1 polymer ?
#
loop_
_entity_poly.entity_id
_entity_poly.type
_entity_poly.pdbx_seq_one_letter_code
_entity_poly.pdbx_strand_id
1 'polypeptide(L)'
;MYSIQDCFQNDLSHQGQILLMMFACNRFELIEPCYPKIIEGILNGNMCRSLRRGSVVPPKPQRLGVLAIEMMASERKQSIDWDNANIPVDLFYHRFCQEALYSTNENELIYWLEKLCDNHLEWVSLFLDNDKKQPATGYEIDEDILFLWPFEYQAVKNFRARHGLSTPEIDHPLLKTPMAINHFPNFATWQKPMWYNKMVDKVIEVNPELSFIRELFKS
;
A
#
# COMPACT_ATOMS: atom_id res chain seq x y z
N MET A 1 16.70 -15.87 -20.98
CA MET A 1 15.75 -16.57 -20.09
C MET A 1 16.17 -16.23 -18.67
N TYR A 2 15.54 -15.24 -18.04
CA TYR A 2 15.94 -14.76 -16.70
C TYR A 2 15.55 -15.80 -15.64
N SER A 3 16.43 -16.03 -14.67
CA SER A 3 16.14 -16.92 -13.55
C SER A 3 14.91 -16.39 -12.80
N ILE A 4 14.01 -17.28 -12.36
CA ILE A 4 12.83 -16.92 -11.55
C ILE A 4 13.24 -16.33 -10.19
N GLN A 5 14.53 -16.44 -9.80
CA GLN A 5 15.06 -16.00 -8.52
C GLN A 5 15.31 -14.48 -8.41
N ASP A 6 15.34 -13.73 -9.51
CA ASP A 6 15.77 -12.31 -9.49
C ASP A 6 14.62 -11.30 -9.64
N CYS A 7 13.39 -11.68 -9.30
CA CYS A 7 12.23 -10.80 -9.39
C CYS A 7 11.38 -10.85 -8.13
N PHE A 8 10.73 -9.74 -7.79
CA PHE A 8 9.61 -9.79 -6.85
C PHE A 8 8.54 -10.75 -7.42
N GLN A 9 8.10 -11.70 -6.60
CA GLN A 9 7.01 -12.60 -6.99
C GLN A 9 5.69 -11.84 -7.12
N ASN A 10 5.50 -10.80 -6.32
CA ASN A 10 4.33 -9.93 -6.32
C ASN A 10 4.62 -8.62 -7.06
N ASP A 11 3.63 -8.09 -7.76
CA ASP A 11 3.74 -6.83 -8.47
C ASP A 11 3.66 -5.61 -7.54
N LEU A 12 3.90 -4.42 -8.11
CA LEU A 12 3.90 -3.16 -7.36
C LEU A 12 2.52 -2.86 -6.73
N SER A 13 1.44 -3.19 -7.43
CA SER A 13 0.07 -3.05 -6.93
C SER A 13 -0.16 -3.85 -5.67
N HIS A 14 0.22 -5.13 -5.66
CA HIS A 14 0.04 -6.00 -4.50
C HIS A 14 0.88 -5.54 -3.30
N GLN A 15 2.13 -5.11 -3.53
CA GLN A 15 2.95 -4.50 -2.47
C GLN A 15 2.29 -3.23 -1.92
N GLY A 16 1.76 -2.37 -2.81
CA GLY A 16 1.04 -1.16 -2.45
C GLY A 16 -0.18 -1.42 -1.59
N GLN A 17 -1.01 -2.40 -1.98
CA GLN A 17 -2.18 -2.82 -1.22
C GLN A 17 -1.81 -3.23 0.20
N ILE A 18 -0.81 -4.12 0.36
CA ILE A 18 -0.34 -4.57 1.68
C ILE A 18 0.14 -3.38 2.53
N LEU A 19 0.95 -2.48 1.96
CA LEU A 19 1.45 -1.32 2.68
C LEU A 19 0.33 -0.38 3.12
N LEU A 20 -0.64 -0.09 2.24
CA LEU A 20 -1.79 0.74 2.58
C LEU A 20 -2.67 0.09 3.64
N MET A 21 -2.87 -1.23 3.61
CA MET A 21 -3.55 -1.94 4.69
C MET A 21 -2.80 -1.81 6.02
N MET A 22 -1.47 -1.89 6.03
CA MET A 22 -0.66 -1.66 7.23
C MET A 22 -0.81 -0.23 7.76
N PHE A 23 -0.77 0.77 6.88
CA PHE A 23 -1.04 2.17 7.25
C PHE A 23 -2.46 2.34 7.83
N ALA A 24 -3.46 1.79 7.15
CA ALA A 24 -4.86 1.81 7.55
C ALA A 24 -5.09 1.13 8.90
N CYS A 25 -4.24 0.15 9.24
CA CYS A 25 -4.27 -0.55 10.52
C CYS A 25 -3.35 0.06 11.60
N ASN A 26 -2.72 1.21 11.34
CA ASN A 26 -1.77 1.86 12.22
C ASN A 26 -0.58 0.94 12.60
N ARG A 27 -0.14 0.08 11.67
CA ARG A 27 0.96 -0.89 11.84
C ARG A 27 2.25 -0.41 11.16
N PHE A 28 2.67 0.82 11.45
CA PHE A 28 3.86 1.43 10.85
C PHE A 28 5.15 0.65 11.09
N GLU A 29 5.24 -0.05 12.22
CA GLU A 29 6.38 -0.89 12.58
C GLU A 29 6.60 -2.06 11.61
N LEU A 30 5.59 -2.43 10.81
CA LEU A 30 5.72 -3.43 9.74
C LEU A 30 6.23 -2.81 8.44
N ILE A 31 5.99 -1.50 8.24
CA ILE A 31 6.29 -0.78 7.01
C ILE A 31 7.75 -0.35 6.97
N GLU A 32 8.24 0.20 8.09
CA GLU A 32 9.59 0.76 8.18
C GLU A 32 10.71 -0.21 7.76
N PRO A 33 10.68 -1.50 8.14
CA PRO A 33 11.70 -2.47 7.71
C PRO A 33 11.54 -2.91 6.25
N CYS A 34 10.31 -2.88 5.70
CA CYS A 34 10.03 -3.34 4.34
C CYS A 34 10.40 -2.29 3.28
N TYR A 35 10.21 -1.01 3.59
CA TYR A 35 10.39 0.09 2.64
C TYR A 35 11.75 0.09 1.91
N PRO A 36 12.91 -0.08 2.58
CA PRO A 36 14.21 -0.09 1.90
C PRO A 36 14.32 -1.17 0.82
N LYS A 37 13.73 -2.35 1.04
CA LYS A 37 13.75 -3.46 0.07
C LYS A 37 12.87 -3.20 -1.14
N ILE A 38 11.76 -2.49 -0.95
CA ILE A 38 10.89 -2.05 -2.05
C ILE A 38 11.65 -1.04 -2.92
N ILE A 39 12.31 -0.06 -2.30
CA ILE A 39 13.14 0.92 -3.02
C ILE A 39 14.29 0.24 -3.76
N GLU A 40 15.00 -0.69 -3.13
CA GLU A 40 16.04 -1.50 -3.79
C GLU A 40 15.48 -2.20 -5.04
N GLY A 41 14.29 -2.81 -4.91
CA GLY A 41 13.57 -3.47 -6.01
C GLY A 41 13.16 -2.54 -7.16
N ILE A 42 12.87 -1.27 -6.87
CA ILE A 42 12.58 -0.25 -7.88
C ILE A 42 13.86 0.13 -8.60
N LEU A 43 14.92 0.46 -7.84
CA LEU A 43 16.19 0.94 -8.38
C LEU A 43 16.93 -0.11 -9.23
N ASN A 44 16.84 -1.39 -8.86
CA ASN A 44 17.46 -2.48 -9.64
C ASN A 44 16.57 -2.99 -10.79
N GLY A 45 15.38 -2.39 -10.99
CA GLY A 45 14.45 -2.75 -12.06
C GLY A 45 13.69 -4.06 -11.84
N ASN A 46 13.82 -4.73 -10.70
CA ASN A 46 13.05 -5.95 -10.37
C ASN A 46 11.55 -5.67 -10.36
N MET A 47 11.16 -4.49 -9.86
CA MET A 47 9.76 -4.06 -9.78
C MET A 47 9.16 -3.78 -11.16
N CYS A 48 9.88 -3.09 -12.05
CA CYS A 48 9.42 -2.90 -13.43
C CYS A 48 9.22 -4.25 -14.14
N ARG A 49 10.11 -5.22 -13.91
CA ARG A 49 10.01 -6.55 -14.51
C ARG A 49 8.80 -7.35 -14.02
N SER A 50 8.37 -7.20 -12.76
CA SER A 50 7.18 -7.90 -12.26
C SER A 50 5.90 -7.39 -12.95
N LEU A 51 5.81 -6.10 -13.26
CA LEU A 51 4.68 -5.51 -14.00
C LEU A 51 4.53 -6.08 -15.42
N ARG A 52 5.63 -6.50 -16.05
CA ARG A 52 5.63 -7.06 -17.41
C ARG A 52 5.25 -8.55 -17.44
N ARG A 53 5.04 -9.19 -16.29
CA ARG A 53 4.57 -10.58 -16.22
C ARG A 53 3.08 -10.74 -16.53
N GLY A 54 2.32 -9.64 -16.54
CA GLY A 54 0.96 -9.60 -17.06
C GLY A 54 0.92 -9.72 -18.59
N SER A 55 -0.22 -10.15 -19.15
CA SER A 55 -0.43 -10.31 -20.59
C SER A 55 -0.53 -8.99 -21.39
N VAL A 56 -0.38 -7.82 -20.75
CA VAL A 56 -0.60 -6.50 -21.34
C VAL A 56 0.69 -5.70 -21.38
N VAL A 57 1.07 -5.26 -22.59
CA VAL A 57 2.19 -4.34 -22.85
C VAL A 57 1.65 -3.18 -23.69
N PRO A 58 1.87 -1.90 -23.30
CA PRO A 58 2.58 -1.43 -22.12
C PRO A 58 1.79 -1.65 -20.81
N PRO A 59 2.47 -1.71 -19.64
CA PRO A 59 1.79 -1.82 -18.34
C PRO A 59 0.91 -0.60 -18.09
N LYS A 60 -0.20 -0.80 -17.37
CA LYS A 60 -1.09 0.30 -16.97
C LYS A 60 -0.43 1.16 -15.86
N PRO A 61 -0.79 2.45 -15.78
CA PRO A 61 -0.36 3.31 -14.69
C PRO A 61 -0.66 2.69 -13.32
N GLN A 62 0.33 2.77 -12.43
CA GLN A 62 0.30 2.20 -11.08
C GLN A 62 -0.27 3.21 -10.08
N ARG A 63 -1.04 2.73 -9.10
CA ARG A 63 -1.81 3.57 -8.17
C ARG A 63 -1.45 3.30 -6.71
N LEU A 64 -1.80 2.11 -6.21
CA LEU A 64 -1.71 1.78 -4.78
C LEU A 64 -0.25 1.76 -4.31
N GLY A 65 0.62 1.17 -5.12
CA GLY A 65 2.06 1.18 -4.86
C GLY A 65 2.64 2.58 -4.88
N VAL A 66 2.22 3.41 -5.84
CA VAL A 66 2.65 4.82 -5.93
C VAL A 66 2.24 5.58 -4.68
N LEU A 67 0.96 5.50 -4.28
CA LEU A 67 0.46 6.15 -3.07
C LEU A 67 1.27 5.74 -1.83
N ALA A 68 1.42 4.44 -1.58
CA ALA A 68 2.11 3.93 -0.40
C ALA A 68 3.60 4.33 -0.35
N ILE A 69 4.28 4.24 -1.49
CA ILE A 69 5.72 4.51 -1.59
C ILE A 69 5.99 6.01 -1.52
N GLU A 70 5.17 6.84 -2.16
CA GLU A 70 5.27 8.30 -2.08
C GLU A 70 4.97 8.81 -0.67
N MET A 71 4.00 8.22 0.04
CA MET A 71 3.77 8.50 1.46
C MET A 71 5.06 8.26 2.28
N MET A 72 5.68 7.09 2.13
CA MET A 72 6.95 6.80 2.82
C MET A 72 8.13 7.68 2.35
N ALA A 73 8.23 7.96 1.05
CA ALA A 73 9.27 8.80 0.48
C ALA A 73 9.17 10.22 1.05
N SER A 74 7.95 10.74 1.18
CA SER A 74 7.68 12.06 1.77
C SER A 74 8.12 12.12 3.25
N GLU A 75 7.80 11.11 4.06
CA GLU A 75 8.23 11.01 5.47
C GLU A 75 9.76 11.02 5.58
N ARG A 76 10.43 10.35 4.64
CA ARG A 76 11.89 10.22 4.59
C ARG A 76 12.59 11.36 3.83
N LYS A 77 11.86 12.34 3.31
CA LYS A 77 12.39 13.43 2.47
C LYS A 77 13.17 12.89 1.26
N GLN A 78 12.66 11.83 0.65
CA GLN A 78 13.19 11.18 -0.54
C GLN A 78 12.27 11.47 -1.74
N SER A 79 12.83 11.42 -2.95
CA SER A 79 12.10 11.53 -4.20
C SER A 79 12.29 10.25 -5.02
N ILE A 80 11.21 9.75 -5.61
CA ILE A 80 11.26 8.57 -6.48
C ILE A 80 11.22 9.01 -7.94
N ASP A 81 12.22 8.59 -8.72
CA ASP A 81 12.24 8.81 -10.16
C ASP A 81 11.55 7.63 -10.87
N TRP A 82 10.23 7.74 -10.99
CA TRP A 82 9.38 6.72 -11.60
C TRP A 82 9.66 6.51 -13.09
N ASP A 83 10.05 7.57 -13.80
CA ASP A 83 10.38 7.54 -15.22
C ASP A 83 11.64 6.71 -15.44
N ASN A 84 12.71 6.96 -14.66
CA ASN A 84 13.93 6.17 -14.71
C ASN A 84 13.68 4.71 -14.27
N ALA A 85 12.77 4.49 -13.32
CA ALA A 85 12.33 3.15 -12.93
C ALA A 85 11.50 2.43 -14.02
N ASN A 86 11.11 3.11 -15.10
CA ASN A 86 10.23 2.60 -16.15
C ASN A 86 8.88 2.07 -15.59
N ILE A 87 8.34 2.75 -14.59
CA ILE A 87 7.06 2.41 -13.96
C ILE A 87 6.08 3.55 -14.29
N PRO A 88 5.06 3.33 -15.14
CA PRO A 88 4.07 4.34 -15.40
C PRO A 88 3.25 4.58 -14.13
N VAL A 89 3.03 5.85 -13.77
CA VAL A 89 2.30 6.23 -12.55
C VAL A 89 0.98 6.90 -12.90
N ASP A 90 -0.04 6.64 -12.08
CA ASP A 90 -1.27 7.43 -12.12
C ASP A 90 -1.01 8.79 -11.46
N LEU A 91 -1.20 9.86 -12.23
CA LEU A 91 -0.88 11.21 -11.80
C LEU A 91 -1.72 11.67 -10.60
N PHE A 92 -2.93 11.14 -10.41
CA PHE A 92 -3.74 11.50 -9.25
C PHE A 92 -3.03 11.09 -7.96
N TYR A 93 -2.59 9.83 -7.85
CA TYR A 93 -1.97 9.29 -6.63
C TYR A 93 -0.60 9.91 -6.35
N HIS A 94 0.18 10.17 -7.39
CA HIS A 94 1.44 10.89 -7.28
C HIS A 94 1.23 12.34 -6.78
N ARG A 95 0.32 13.09 -7.41
CA ARG A 95 0.01 14.48 -7.01
C ARG A 95 -0.63 14.56 -5.64
N PHE A 96 -1.45 13.60 -5.25
CA PHE A 96 -2.04 13.53 -3.91
C PHE A 96 -0.96 13.63 -2.83
N CYS A 97 0.14 12.88 -2.98
CA CYS A 97 1.24 12.89 -2.00
C CYS A 97 1.99 14.23 -1.96
N GLN A 98 2.05 14.94 -3.08
CA GLN A 98 2.77 16.22 -3.21
C GLN A 98 1.93 17.41 -2.76
N GLU A 99 0.63 17.40 -3.06
CA GLU A 99 -0.26 18.55 -2.91
C GLU A 99 -1.16 18.42 -1.67
N ALA A 100 -1.65 17.21 -1.37
CA ALA A 100 -2.70 17.01 -0.37
C ALA A 100 -2.20 16.41 0.95
N LEU A 101 -1.25 15.48 0.89
CA LEU A 101 -0.88 14.63 2.04
C LEU A 101 -0.48 15.41 3.29
N TYR A 102 0.22 16.54 3.14
CA TYR A 102 0.60 17.45 4.23
C TYR A 102 -0.18 18.78 4.21
N SER A 103 -1.18 18.93 3.34
CA SER A 103 -1.96 20.16 3.26
C SER A 103 -2.71 20.41 4.58
N THR A 104 -2.70 21.67 5.01
CA THR A 104 -3.49 22.19 6.14
C THR A 104 -4.74 22.93 5.66
N ASN A 105 -4.95 23.05 4.34
CA ASN A 105 -6.14 23.64 3.76
C ASN A 105 -7.25 22.59 3.71
N GLU A 106 -8.24 22.72 4.60
CA GLU A 106 -9.31 21.72 4.74
C GLU A 106 -10.13 21.55 3.47
N ASN A 107 -10.51 22.62 2.77
CA ASN A 107 -11.34 22.52 1.56
C ASN A 107 -10.62 21.79 0.43
N GLU A 108 -9.33 22.06 0.28
CA GLU A 108 -8.49 21.37 -0.70
C GLU A 108 -8.34 19.89 -0.33
N LEU A 109 -8.09 19.60 0.95
CA LEU A 109 -7.96 18.23 1.42
C LEU A 109 -9.26 17.42 1.29
N ILE A 110 -10.41 18.02 1.58
CA ILE A 110 -11.73 17.40 1.37
C ILE A 110 -11.87 16.96 -0.08
N TYR A 111 -11.59 17.85 -1.04
CA TYR A 111 -11.64 17.53 -2.47
C TYR A 111 -10.76 16.31 -2.82
N TRP A 112 -9.52 16.28 -2.33
CA TRP A 112 -8.61 15.18 -2.59
C TRP A 112 -9.06 13.86 -1.96
N LEU A 113 -9.61 13.89 -0.74
CA LEU A 113 -10.09 12.71 -0.02
C LEU A 113 -11.39 12.15 -0.62
N GLU A 114 -12.32 13.01 -1.04
CA GLU A 114 -13.51 12.62 -1.78
C GLU A 114 -13.11 11.95 -3.09
N LYS A 115 -12.19 12.57 -3.84
CA LYS A 115 -11.72 12.01 -5.11
C LYS A 115 -10.96 10.69 -4.94
N LEU A 116 -10.25 10.51 -3.83
CA LEU A 116 -9.61 9.23 -3.48
C LEU A 116 -10.67 8.14 -3.27
N CYS A 117 -11.77 8.45 -2.58
CA CYS A 117 -12.87 7.50 -2.37
C CYS A 117 -13.68 7.22 -3.65
N ASP A 118 -13.90 8.23 -4.50
CA ASP A 118 -14.51 8.05 -5.82
C ASP A 118 -13.67 7.11 -6.68
N ASN A 119 -12.36 7.33 -6.72
CA ASN A 119 -11.43 6.50 -7.47
C ASN A 119 -11.44 5.06 -6.94
N HIS A 120 -11.44 4.87 -5.62
CA HIS A 120 -11.61 3.54 -5.03
C HIS A 120 -12.86 2.84 -5.59
N LEU A 121 -14.02 3.51 -5.54
CA LEU A 121 -15.27 2.98 -6.09
C LEU A 121 -15.17 2.71 -7.59
N GLU A 122 -14.57 3.61 -8.38
CA GLU A 122 -14.34 3.42 -9.82
C GLU A 122 -13.54 2.14 -10.10
N TRP A 123 -12.44 1.93 -9.37
CA TRP A 123 -11.58 0.77 -9.56
C TRP A 123 -12.21 -0.55 -9.10
N VAL A 124 -13.03 -0.55 -8.04
CA VAL A 124 -13.72 -1.76 -7.58
C VAL A 124 -15.02 -2.04 -8.34
N SER A 125 -15.72 -1.01 -8.85
CA SER A 125 -17.03 -1.10 -9.53
C SER A 125 -17.04 -1.94 -10.81
N LEU A 126 -15.87 -2.39 -11.23
CA LEU A 126 -15.64 -3.11 -12.45
C LEU A 126 -15.44 -4.62 -12.18
N PHE A 127 -15.29 -5.05 -10.92
CA PHE A 127 -15.28 -6.47 -10.58
C PHE A 127 -16.69 -7.01 -10.49
N LEU A 128 -17.00 -7.95 -11.39
CA LEU A 128 -17.98 -9.05 -11.26
C LEU A 128 -18.14 -9.83 -12.60
N ASP A 129 -17.56 -9.37 -13.73
CA ASP A 129 -17.87 -9.94 -15.06
C ASP A 129 -16.70 -10.08 -16.07
N ASN A 130 -15.41 -9.98 -15.69
CA ASN A 130 -14.34 -10.00 -16.71
C ASN A 130 -12.94 -10.42 -16.22
N ASP A 131 -12.44 -11.57 -16.68
CA ASP A 131 -11.06 -12.07 -16.47
C ASP A 131 -9.95 -11.13 -16.98
N LYS A 132 -10.29 -10.11 -17.78
CA LYS A 132 -9.37 -9.04 -18.18
C LYS A 132 -9.23 -7.93 -17.14
N LYS A 133 -9.89 -8.04 -15.99
CA LYS A 133 -9.84 -7.09 -14.88
C LYS A 133 -9.09 -7.73 -13.70
N GLN A 134 -7.78 -7.55 -13.73
CA GLN A 134 -6.80 -8.02 -12.74
C GLN A 134 -5.85 -6.85 -12.36
N PRO A 135 -5.05 -6.94 -11.28
CA PRO A 135 -4.11 -5.87 -10.89
C PRO A 135 -3.22 -5.38 -12.04
N ALA A 136 -2.66 -6.30 -12.82
CA ALA A 136 -1.85 -6.01 -14.01
C ALA A 136 -2.56 -5.23 -15.12
N THR A 137 -3.89 -5.10 -15.06
CA THR A 137 -4.73 -4.34 -16.01
C THR A 137 -5.30 -3.04 -15.42
N GLY A 138 -4.80 -2.62 -14.25
CA GLY A 138 -5.16 -1.38 -13.59
C GLY A 138 -6.34 -1.49 -12.62
N TYR A 139 -6.66 -2.72 -12.18
CA TYR A 139 -7.65 -3.02 -11.15
C TYR A 139 -6.93 -3.54 -9.92
N GLU A 140 -6.21 -2.63 -9.25
CA GLU A 140 -5.18 -2.98 -8.26
C GLU A 140 -5.72 -3.45 -6.92
N ILE A 141 -7.03 -3.30 -6.68
CA ILE A 141 -7.72 -3.83 -5.49
C ILE A 141 -8.23 -5.23 -5.84
N ASP A 142 -7.51 -6.26 -5.38
CA ASP A 142 -7.78 -7.67 -5.74
C ASP A 142 -8.52 -8.47 -4.67
N GLU A 143 -8.47 -8.04 -3.41
CA GLU A 143 -9.13 -8.72 -2.31
C GLU A 143 -10.56 -8.20 -2.11
N ASP A 144 -11.55 -9.09 -2.26
CA ASP A 144 -12.99 -8.75 -2.15
C ASP A 144 -13.35 -8.00 -0.86
N ILE A 145 -12.66 -8.29 0.25
CA ILE A 145 -12.88 -7.62 1.53
C ILE A 145 -12.55 -6.12 1.48
N LEU A 146 -11.66 -5.72 0.57
CA LEU A 146 -11.23 -4.33 0.39
C LEU A 146 -12.24 -3.52 -0.42
N PHE A 147 -13.16 -4.14 -1.15
CA PHE A 147 -14.12 -3.41 -1.99
C PHE A 147 -15.06 -2.49 -1.21
N LEU A 148 -15.37 -2.86 0.03
CA LEU A 148 -16.24 -2.09 0.91
C LEU A 148 -15.46 -1.34 1.99
N TRP A 149 -14.15 -1.59 2.11
CA TRP A 149 -13.30 -0.98 3.11
C TRP A 149 -12.47 0.15 2.47
N PRO A 150 -12.68 1.43 2.83
CA PRO A 150 -11.90 2.57 2.34
C PRO A 150 -10.46 2.59 2.91
N PHE A 151 -9.68 1.54 2.68
CA PHE A 151 -8.35 1.37 3.28
C PHE A 151 -7.36 2.45 2.84
N GLU A 152 -7.42 2.94 1.60
CA GLU A 152 -6.60 4.07 1.11
C GLU A 152 -6.86 5.34 1.93
N TYR A 153 -8.13 5.68 2.16
CA TYR A 153 -8.52 6.83 3.00
C TYR A 153 -8.05 6.65 4.44
N GLN A 154 -8.24 5.46 5.03
CA GLN A 154 -7.79 5.18 6.39
C GLN A 154 -6.25 5.21 6.52
N ALA A 155 -5.53 4.77 5.48
CA ALA A 155 -4.09 4.85 5.40
C ALA A 155 -3.61 6.30 5.46
N VAL A 156 -4.19 7.18 4.63
CA VAL A 156 -3.89 8.61 4.63
C VAL A 156 -4.23 9.23 5.98
N LYS A 157 -5.41 8.96 6.52
CA LYS A 157 -5.85 9.50 7.82
C LYS A 157 -4.88 9.15 8.95
N ASN A 158 -4.47 7.88 9.05
CA ASN A 158 -3.53 7.44 10.08
C ASN A 158 -2.12 7.98 9.85
N PHE A 159 -1.67 8.05 8.60
CA PHE A 159 -0.38 8.67 8.25
C PHE A 159 -0.37 10.13 8.70
N ARG A 160 -1.38 10.91 8.31
CA ARG A 160 -1.53 12.30 8.74
C ARG A 160 -1.54 12.44 10.26
N ALA A 161 -2.32 11.60 10.96
CA ALA A 161 -2.38 11.60 12.41
C ALA A 161 -1.01 11.33 13.07
N ARG A 162 -0.22 10.39 12.54
CA ARG A 162 1.16 10.12 12.99
C ARG A 162 2.07 11.34 12.85
N HIS A 163 1.82 12.19 11.84
CA HIS A 163 2.54 13.45 11.64
C HIS A 163 1.90 14.66 12.36
N GLY A 164 0.94 14.43 13.26
CA GLY A 164 0.29 15.50 14.03
C GLY A 164 -0.68 16.36 13.21
N LEU A 165 -1.11 15.88 12.03
CA LEU A 165 -2.05 16.57 11.17
C LEU A 165 -3.47 16.07 11.39
N SER A 166 -4.45 16.97 11.39
CA SER A 166 -5.87 16.62 11.36
C SER A 166 -6.26 16.11 9.96
N THR A 167 -7.33 15.31 9.89
CA THR A 167 -7.96 14.93 8.61
C THR A 167 -9.44 15.31 8.71
N PRO A 168 -9.97 16.15 7.80
CA PRO A 168 -11.37 16.55 7.84
C PRO A 168 -12.28 15.34 7.59
N GLU A 169 -13.45 15.36 8.21
CA GLU A 169 -14.51 14.41 7.89
C GLU A 169 -15.09 14.75 6.51
N ILE A 170 -15.34 13.73 5.69
CA ILE A 170 -15.99 13.88 4.37
C ILE A 170 -17.30 13.09 4.34
N ASP A 171 -18.30 13.62 3.63
CA ASP A 171 -19.60 12.96 3.50
C ASP A 171 -19.64 12.07 2.25
N HIS A 172 -18.99 10.91 2.31
CA HIS A 172 -18.87 10.00 1.17
C HIS A 172 -19.56 8.63 1.43
N PRO A 173 -20.32 8.05 0.47
CA PRO A 173 -21.03 6.78 0.65
C PRO A 173 -20.12 5.61 1.08
N LEU A 174 -18.90 5.53 0.55
CA LEU A 174 -17.93 4.50 0.92
C LEU A 174 -17.53 4.59 2.42
N LEU A 175 -17.63 5.76 3.04
CA LEU A 175 -17.34 5.94 4.47
C LEU A 175 -18.55 5.63 5.37
N LYS A 176 -19.72 5.34 4.79
CA LYS A 176 -20.94 4.96 5.51
C LYS A 176 -21.17 3.45 5.55
N THR A 177 -20.26 2.67 4.97
CA THR A 177 -20.37 1.21 4.97
C THR A 177 -20.03 0.66 6.37
N PRO A 178 -20.55 -0.52 6.75
CA PRO A 178 -20.13 -1.18 7.99
C PRO A 178 -18.62 -1.50 8.05
N MET A 179 -17.95 -1.57 6.90
CA MET A 179 -16.51 -1.83 6.79
C MET A 179 -15.66 -0.56 6.93
N ALA A 180 -16.25 0.63 6.84
CA ALA A 180 -15.58 1.93 6.97
C ALA A 180 -15.22 2.32 8.42
N ILE A 181 -15.02 1.33 9.28
CA ILE A 181 -14.56 1.53 10.65
C ILE A 181 -13.03 1.63 10.70
N ASN A 182 -12.51 2.17 11.79
CA ASN A 182 -11.09 2.07 12.07
C ASN A 182 -10.75 0.62 12.45
N HIS A 183 -10.00 -0.07 11.59
CA HIS A 183 -9.50 -1.41 11.88
C HIS A 183 -8.16 -1.29 12.59
N PHE A 184 -8.14 -1.37 13.92
CA PHE A 184 -6.90 -1.39 14.69
C PHE A 184 -6.72 -2.76 15.35
N PRO A 185 -5.99 -3.68 14.70
CA PRO A 185 -5.69 -4.98 15.28
C PRO A 185 -4.98 -4.82 16.62
N ASN A 186 -5.63 -5.23 17.71
CA ASN A 186 -5.03 -5.20 19.04
C ASN A 186 -4.37 -6.56 19.34
N PHE A 187 -3.05 -6.63 19.19
CA PHE A 187 -2.28 -7.83 19.50
C PHE A 187 -1.88 -7.93 20.98
N ALA A 188 -2.25 -6.98 21.85
CA ALA A 188 -1.94 -7.04 23.28
C ALA A 188 -2.58 -8.25 23.98
N THR A 189 -3.69 -8.75 23.43
CA THR A 189 -4.38 -9.95 23.93
C THR A 189 -3.98 -11.22 23.18
N TRP A 190 -3.12 -11.11 22.16
CA TRP A 190 -2.72 -12.25 21.35
C TRP A 190 -1.82 -13.19 22.15
N GLN A 191 -2.31 -14.40 22.37
CA GLN A 191 -1.55 -15.45 23.05
C GLN A 191 -0.63 -16.13 22.04
N LYS A 192 0.68 -15.85 22.16
CA LYS A 192 1.71 -16.40 21.29
C LYS A 192 1.70 -17.94 21.33
N PRO A 193 1.41 -18.62 20.20
CA PRO A 193 1.43 -20.07 20.17
C PRO A 193 2.83 -20.65 20.41
N MET A 194 2.92 -21.85 20.99
CA MET A 194 4.21 -22.51 21.28
C MET A 194 5.10 -22.71 20.03
N TRP A 195 4.49 -22.85 18.85
CA TRP A 195 5.21 -23.02 17.60
C TRP A 195 5.76 -21.71 17.02
N TYR A 196 5.28 -20.54 17.47
CA TYR A 196 5.57 -19.25 16.85
C TYR A 196 7.06 -18.91 16.91
N ASN A 197 7.68 -18.97 18.09
CA ASN A 197 9.10 -18.66 18.22
C ASN A 197 9.97 -19.61 17.38
N LYS A 198 9.62 -20.90 17.33
CA LYS A 198 10.34 -21.88 16.50
C LYS A 198 10.23 -21.56 15.01
N MET A 199 9.07 -21.09 14.57
CA MET A 199 8.86 -20.64 13.19
C MET A 199 9.70 -19.38 12.90
N VAL A 200 9.62 -18.38 13.77
CA VAL A 200 10.40 -17.13 13.63
C VAL A 200 11.90 -17.39 13.61
N ASP A 201 12.41 -18.27 14.49
CA ASP A 201 13.82 -18.64 14.52
C ASP A 201 14.29 -19.25 13.20
N LYS A 202 13.49 -20.14 12.59
CA LYS A 202 13.78 -20.70 11.27
C LYS A 202 13.75 -19.66 10.16
N VAL A 203 12.81 -18.72 10.21
CA VAL A 203 12.74 -17.63 9.22
C VAL A 203 13.99 -16.75 9.31
N ILE A 204 14.47 -16.46 10.52
CA ILE A 204 15.68 -15.66 10.75
C ILE A 204 16.95 -16.42 10.34
N GLU A 205 17.00 -17.73 10.56
CA GLU A 205 18.12 -18.57 10.10
C GLU A 205 18.27 -18.51 8.57
N VAL A 206 17.15 -18.49 7.83
CA VAL A 206 17.14 -18.37 6.37
C VAL A 206 17.41 -16.94 5.91
N ASN A 207 16.83 -15.94 6.59
CA ASN A 207 17.04 -14.53 6.27
C ASN A 207 17.20 -13.69 7.57
N PRO A 208 18.45 -13.39 7.97
CA PRO A 208 18.74 -12.61 9.18
C PRO A 208 18.16 -11.20 9.20
N GLU A 209 17.85 -10.61 8.05
CA GLU A 209 17.23 -9.28 7.95
C GLU A 209 15.80 -9.27 8.55
N LEU A 210 15.16 -10.44 8.67
CA LEU A 210 13.83 -10.61 9.26
C LEU A 210 13.84 -10.71 10.79
N SER A 211 14.98 -10.44 11.44
CA SER A 211 15.12 -10.49 12.90
C SER A 211 14.14 -9.59 13.66
N PHE A 212 13.70 -8.49 13.05
CA PHE A 212 12.70 -7.58 13.62
C PHE A 212 11.36 -8.27 13.94
N ILE A 213 11.03 -9.38 13.26
CA ILE A 213 9.78 -10.13 13.48
C ILE A 213 9.62 -10.59 14.93
N ARG A 214 10.74 -10.88 15.62
CA ARG A 214 10.72 -11.26 17.05
C ARG A 214 10.09 -10.18 17.94
N GLU A 215 10.12 -8.93 17.49
CA GLU A 215 9.70 -7.77 18.28
C GLU A 215 8.26 -7.34 18.01
N LEU A 216 7.66 -7.79 16.90
CA LEU A 216 6.33 -7.37 16.45
C LEU A 216 5.17 -7.81 17.34
N PHE A 217 5.38 -8.87 18.12
CA PHE A 217 4.35 -9.47 18.98
C PHE A 217 4.90 -9.74 20.37
N LYS A 218 5.55 -8.71 20.95
CA LYS A 218 5.92 -8.70 22.36
C LYS A 218 4.65 -8.44 23.19
N SER A 219 4.07 -9.51 23.72
CA SER A 219 3.12 -9.48 24.85
C SER A 219 3.89 -9.45 26.16
#